data_AF-A0A950RKN9-F1
#
_entry.id   AF-A0A950RKN9-F1
#
_cell.length_a   1.000
_cell.length_b   1.000
_cell.length_c   1.000
_cell.angle_alpha   90.00
_cell.angle_beta   90.00
_cell.angle_gamma   90.00
#
_symmetry.space_group_name_H-M   'P 1'
#
loop_
_entity.id
_entity.type
_entity.pdbx_description
1 polymer ?
#
loop_
_entity_poly.entity_id
_entity_poly.type
_entity_poly.pdbx_seq_one_letter_code
_entity_poly.pdbx_strand_id
1 'polypeptide(L)'
;GKPVEIFFQNTDLMPHNFVVGQPGALEEIGNLAEATATQPGALERGYVPNSRKILLASRLLAPREAQRQRFTAPARPGVYPYLCTYPGHWRRMYGALYVVPDLEEYQADPEGYLARHPLPIQDELLKFTRPRKEWKFEELTASVTQMQGRSFSNGRLLFQAANCVACHQIGGVGREFGPDLTKLDPTRTPVDILRDILEPSFRINDKYQTYTFETQSGKVFTGLIVEETPQAVKVIENPLTKAEPVVLSKAEIVERTKSPNSIMPRGLLDKLTREEILDLVAYVASRGDPRHPLFQGGHDHMHASRH
;
A
#
# COMPACT_ATOMS: atom_id res chain seq x y z
N GLY A 1 -20.87 -10.74 15.23
CA GLY A 1 -22.30 -11.02 14.97
C GLY A 1 -23.09 -9.80 14.57
N LYS A 2 -22.54 -8.57 14.72
CA LYS A 2 -23.20 -7.35 14.29
C LYS A 2 -23.13 -7.20 12.77
N PRO A 3 -24.19 -6.71 12.10
CA PRO A 3 -24.10 -6.30 10.71
C PRO A 3 -23.19 -5.07 10.60
N VAL A 4 -22.32 -5.07 9.59
CA VAL A 4 -21.48 -3.94 9.21
C VAL A 4 -21.65 -3.69 7.73
N GLU A 5 -21.38 -2.46 7.30
CA GLU A 5 -21.26 -2.13 5.88
C GLU A 5 -19.79 -1.91 5.56
N ILE A 6 -19.32 -2.59 4.52
CA ILE A 6 -17.99 -2.37 3.96
C ILE A 6 -18.19 -1.53 2.71
N PHE A 7 -17.64 -0.31 2.74
CA PHE A 7 -17.49 0.53 1.57
C PHE A 7 -16.07 0.36 1.03
N PHE A 8 -15.94 -0.41 -0.05
CA PHE A 8 -14.67 -0.62 -0.72
C PHE A 8 -14.60 0.30 -1.94
N GLN A 9 -13.61 1.18 -1.97
CA GLN A 9 -13.36 2.10 -3.07
C GLN A 9 -11.97 1.84 -3.64
N ASN A 10 -11.89 1.66 -4.96
CA ASN A 10 -10.63 1.56 -5.64
C ASN A 10 -10.15 2.96 -6.08
N THR A 11 -9.31 3.57 -5.26
CA THR A 11 -8.65 4.85 -5.59
C THR A 11 -7.31 4.66 -6.30
N ASP A 12 -6.87 3.42 -6.52
CA ASP A 12 -5.62 3.09 -7.20
C ASP A 12 -5.82 3.13 -8.73
N LEU A 13 -4.74 2.89 -9.46
CA LEU A 13 -4.65 2.81 -10.91
C LEU A 13 -4.80 1.39 -11.44
N MET A 14 -4.72 0.38 -10.57
CA MET A 14 -4.89 -1.02 -10.94
C MET A 14 -6.24 -1.56 -10.48
N PRO A 15 -6.76 -2.63 -11.08
CA PRO A 15 -7.92 -3.32 -10.53
C PRO A 15 -7.60 -3.96 -9.17
N HIS A 16 -8.55 -3.86 -8.24
CA HIS A 16 -8.43 -4.47 -6.92
C HIS A 16 -9.72 -5.14 -6.52
N ASN A 17 -9.60 -6.21 -5.73
CA ASN A 17 -10.73 -6.81 -5.04
C ASN A 17 -10.41 -6.89 -3.54
N PHE A 18 -11.40 -7.33 -2.77
CA PHE A 18 -11.33 -7.43 -1.33
C PHE A 18 -11.97 -8.74 -0.89
N VAL A 19 -11.20 -9.57 -0.19
CA VAL A 19 -11.64 -10.87 0.33
C VAL A 19 -11.41 -10.89 1.84
N VAL A 20 -12.40 -11.33 2.61
CA VAL A 20 -12.25 -11.64 4.04
C VAL A 20 -12.16 -13.15 4.21
N GLY A 21 -11.14 -13.64 4.90
CA GLY A 21 -10.90 -15.04 5.18
C GLY A 21 -11.20 -15.43 6.63
N GLN A 22 -11.26 -16.73 6.89
CA GLN A 22 -11.23 -17.31 8.23
C GLN A 22 -9.83 -17.11 8.87
N PRO A 23 -9.70 -17.10 10.21
CA PRO A 23 -8.39 -17.04 10.86
C PRO A 23 -7.49 -18.19 10.40
N GLY A 24 -6.21 -17.89 10.13
CA GLY A 24 -5.22 -18.86 9.63
C GLY A 24 -5.35 -19.20 8.14
N ALA A 25 -6.16 -18.46 7.38
CA ALA A 25 -6.41 -18.72 5.96
C ALA A 25 -5.69 -17.77 4.99
N LEU A 26 -4.97 -16.75 5.47
CA LEU A 26 -4.41 -15.68 4.64
C LEU A 26 -3.48 -16.22 3.56
N GLU A 27 -2.46 -16.97 3.94
CA GLU A 27 -1.48 -17.51 2.98
C GLU A 27 -2.09 -18.59 2.08
N GLU A 28 -3.01 -19.41 2.61
CA GLU A 28 -3.74 -20.39 1.81
C GLU A 28 -4.55 -19.71 0.70
N ILE A 29 -5.37 -18.71 1.04
CA ILE A 29 -6.19 -17.96 0.09
C ILE A 29 -5.28 -17.20 -0.89
N GLY A 30 -4.19 -16.59 -0.40
CA GLY A 30 -3.24 -15.86 -1.23
C GLY A 30 -2.56 -16.75 -2.27
N ASN A 31 -2.04 -17.90 -1.86
CA ASN A 31 -1.42 -18.86 -2.79
C ASN A 31 -2.45 -19.45 -3.78
N LEU A 32 -3.68 -19.73 -3.33
CA LEU A 32 -4.77 -20.15 -4.22
C LEU A 32 -5.15 -19.07 -5.24
N ALA A 33 -5.07 -17.79 -4.86
CA ALA A 33 -5.31 -16.68 -5.77
C ALA A 33 -4.27 -16.62 -6.90
N GLU A 34 -2.98 -16.82 -6.58
CA GLU A 34 -1.93 -16.90 -7.60
C GLU A 34 -2.17 -18.06 -8.56
N ALA A 35 -2.54 -19.23 -8.03
CA ALA A 35 -2.88 -20.38 -8.86
C ALA A 35 -4.15 -20.15 -9.69
N THR A 36 -5.07 -19.32 -9.22
CA THR A 36 -6.31 -18.95 -9.93
C THR A 36 -6.01 -18.00 -11.09
N ALA A 37 -4.99 -17.16 -11.00
CA ALA A 37 -4.66 -16.13 -11.98
C ALA A 37 -4.47 -16.68 -13.41
N THR A 38 -4.02 -17.91 -13.55
CA THR A 38 -3.75 -18.57 -14.84
C THR A 38 -4.88 -19.48 -15.33
N GLN A 39 -5.97 -19.61 -14.56
CA GLN A 39 -7.08 -20.50 -14.90
C GLN A 39 -8.05 -19.83 -15.89
N PRO A 40 -8.71 -20.61 -16.77
CA PRO A 40 -9.85 -20.12 -17.54
C PRO A 40 -10.92 -19.50 -16.63
N GLY A 41 -11.48 -18.37 -17.04
CA GLY A 41 -12.53 -17.69 -16.29
C GLY A 41 -12.05 -16.88 -15.07
N ALA A 42 -10.73 -16.72 -14.87
CA ALA A 42 -10.18 -16.07 -13.67
C ALA A 42 -10.61 -14.61 -13.55
N LEU A 43 -10.62 -13.88 -14.66
CA LEU A 43 -11.04 -12.48 -14.72
C LEU A 43 -12.53 -12.33 -14.40
N GLU A 44 -13.37 -13.22 -14.91
CA GLU A 44 -14.82 -13.26 -14.68
C GLU A 44 -15.16 -13.56 -13.22
N ARG A 45 -14.31 -14.35 -12.54
CA ARG A 45 -14.37 -14.54 -11.08
C ARG A 45 -13.76 -13.39 -10.28
N GLY A 46 -13.26 -12.35 -10.95
CA GLY A 46 -12.55 -11.25 -10.33
C GLY A 46 -11.31 -11.70 -9.57
N TYR A 47 -10.67 -12.80 -10.00
CA TYR A 47 -9.53 -13.44 -9.34
C TYR A 47 -9.79 -13.93 -7.90
N VAL A 48 -11.04 -14.14 -7.52
CA VAL A 48 -11.38 -14.76 -6.23
C VAL A 48 -11.24 -16.28 -6.36
N PRO A 49 -10.36 -16.94 -5.58
CA PRO A 49 -10.21 -18.39 -5.63
C PRO A 49 -11.43 -19.10 -5.01
N ASN A 50 -11.70 -20.32 -5.44
CA ASN A 50 -12.73 -21.15 -4.79
C ASN A 50 -12.18 -21.72 -3.48
N SER A 51 -12.59 -21.13 -2.35
CA SER A 51 -12.21 -21.62 -1.01
C SER A 51 -13.37 -21.47 -0.03
N ARG A 52 -13.62 -22.53 0.76
CA ARG A 52 -14.59 -22.51 1.86
C ARG A 52 -14.18 -21.61 3.02
N LYS A 53 -12.92 -21.16 3.04
CA LYS A 53 -12.39 -20.26 4.06
C LYS A 53 -12.65 -18.79 3.74
N ILE A 54 -13.21 -18.46 2.57
CA ILE A 54 -13.62 -17.10 2.22
C ILE A 54 -14.99 -16.81 2.84
N LEU A 55 -15.05 -15.76 3.65
CA LEU A 55 -16.25 -15.28 4.34
C LEU A 55 -16.99 -14.18 3.57
N LEU A 56 -16.24 -13.41 2.78
CA LEU A 56 -16.76 -12.31 1.97
C LEU A 56 -15.82 -12.09 0.78
N ALA A 57 -16.39 -11.75 -0.38
CA ALA A 57 -15.63 -11.26 -1.52
C ALA A 57 -16.37 -10.09 -2.20
N SER A 58 -15.61 -9.06 -2.56
CA SER A 58 -16.07 -8.00 -3.44
C SER A 58 -16.02 -8.45 -4.91
N ARG A 59 -16.63 -7.66 -5.80
CA ARG A 59 -16.30 -7.72 -7.23
C ARG A 59 -14.88 -7.20 -7.46
N LEU A 60 -14.30 -7.49 -8.62
CA LEU A 60 -13.11 -6.79 -9.06
C LEU A 60 -13.52 -5.35 -9.41
N LEU A 61 -12.95 -4.38 -8.70
CA LEU A 61 -13.17 -2.96 -8.95
C LEU A 61 -12.08 -2.45 -9.88
N ALA A 62 -12.47 -1.92 -11.03
CA ALA A 62 -11.60 -1.10 -11.85
C ALA A 62 -11.26 0.22 -11.12
N PRO A 63 -10.22 0.97 -11.54
CA PRO A 63 -9.92 2.28 -10.99
C PRO A 63 -11.16 3.18 -10.93
N ARG A 64 -11.31 3.90 -9.80
CA ARG A 64 -12.43 4.81 -9.48
C ARG A 64 -13.77 4.14 -9.22
N GLU A 65 -13.87 2.83 -9.36
CA GLU A 65 -15.07 2.13 -8.96
C GLU A 65 -15.16 1.98 -7.44
N ALA A 66 -16.39 1.79 -6.96
CA ALA A 66 -16.67 1.47 -5.57
C ALA A 66 -17.76 0.40 -5.45
N GLN A 67 -17.79 -0.26 -4.30
CA GLN A 67 -18.84 -1.19 -3.91
C GLN A 67 -19.16 -1.00 -2.43
N ARG A 68 -20.46 -0.92 -2.11
CA ARG A 68 -20.96 -1.12 -0.76
C ARG A 68 -21.46 -2.54 -0.63
N GLN A 69 -21.08 -3.22 0.45
CA GLN A 69 -21.55 -4.56 0.74
C GLN A 69 -21.85 -4.69 2.21
N ARG A 70 -23.02 -5.27 2.53
CA ARG A 70 -23.35 -5.65 3.90
C ARG A 70 -22.62 -6.94 4.24
N PHE A 71 -21.99 -6.97 5.40
CA PHE A 71 -21.30 -8.13 5.94
C PHE A 71 -21.74 -8.32 7.39
N THR A 72 -22.11 -9.54 7.77
CA THR A 72 -22.32 -9.83 9.19
C THR A 72 -20.99 -10.24 9.78
N ALA A 73 -20.43 -9.41 10.66
CA ALA A 73 -19.17 -9.73 11.31
C ALA A 73 -19.30 -11.09 12.03
N PRO A 74 -18.27 -11.95 12.00
CA PRO A 74 -18.29 -13.24 12.69
C PRO A 74 -18.74 -13.11 14.16
N ALA A 75 -19.49 -14.10 14.66
CA ALA A 75 -19.95 -14.11 16.04
C ALA A 75 -18.80 -14.33 17.04
N ARG A 76 -17.80 -15.11 16.63
CA ARG A 76 -16.63 -15.44 17.44
C ARG A 76 -15.60 -14.31 17.38
N PRO A 77 -15.21 -13.71 18.53
CA PRO A 77 -14.09 -12.78 18.57
C PRO A 77 -12.81 -13.41 18.03
N GLY A 78 -12.00 -12.59 17.36
CA GLY A 78 -10.76 -13.06 16.73
C GLY A 78 -10.24 -12.10 15.66
N VAL A 79 -9.08 -12.47 15.13
CA VAL A 79 -8.41 -11.73 14.06
C VAL A 79 -8.68 -12.46 12.74
N TYR A 80 -9.39 -11.80 11.82
CA TYR A 80 -9.78 -12.35 10.53
C TYR A 80 -8.95 -11.65 9.43
N PRO A 81 -8.23 -12.39 8.58
CA PRO A 81 -7.47 -11.76 7.51
C PRO A 81 -8.40 -11.19 6.45
N TYR A 82 -8.05 -10.04 5.90
CA TYR A 82 -8.53 -9.64 4.57
C TYR A 82 -7.36 -9.42 3.62
N LEU A 83 -7.59 -9.64 2.34
CA LEU A 83 -6.58 -9.57 1.28
C LEU A 83 -7.18 -9.22 -0.08
N CYS A 84 -6.37 -8.62 -0.96
CA CYS A 84 -6.67 -8.49 -2.38
C CYS A 84 -6.10 -9.71 -3.12
N THR A 85 -6.96 -10.48 -3.79
CA THR A 85 -6.59 -11.68 -4.54
C THR A 85 -6.32 -11.41 -6.02
N TYR A 86 -6.36 -10.15 -6.46
CA TYR A 86 -5.81 -9.79 -7.77
C TYR A 86 -4.33 -10.26 -7.86
N PRO A 87 -3.88 -10.79 -9.02
CA PRO A 87 -2.59 -11.49 -9.12
C PRO A 87 -1.41 -10.69 -8.55
N GLY A 88 -0.60 -11.33 -7.69
CA GLY A 88 0.53 -10.71 -7.00
C GLY A 88 0.19 -9.75 -5.84
N HIS A 89 -1.06 -9.32 -5.65
CA HIS A 89 -1.40 -8.25 -4.69
C HIS A 89 -1.42 -8.71 -3.24
N TRP A 90 -1.89 -9.93 -2.96
CA TRP A 90 -2.08 -10.45 -1.60
C TRP A 90 -0.81 -10.47 -0.74
N ARG A 91 0.37 -10.44 -1.37
CA ARG A 91 1.68 -10.38 -0.68
C ARG A 91 1.91 -9.07 0.07
N ARG A 92 1.11 -8.03 -0.23
CA ARG A 92 1.21 -6.69 0.35
C ARG A 92 -0.14 -6.14 0.78
N MET A 93 -1.15 -6.37 -0.03
CA MET A 93 -2.50 -5.87 0.17
C MET A 93 -3.29 -6.82 1.06
N TYR A 94 -2.90 -6.88 2.33
CA TYR A 94 -3.61 -7.62 3.37
C TYR A 94 -3.68 -6.82 4.66
N GLY A 95 -4.56 -7.26 5.56
CA GLY A 95 -4.62 -6.77 6.92
C GLY A 95 -5.58 -7.56 7.78
N ALA A 96 -5.86 -7.01 8.95
CA ALA A 96 -6.61 -7.69 10.01
C ALA A 96 -7.95 -6.99 10.26
N LEU A 97 -9.04 -7.75 10.15
CA LEU A 97 -10.33 -7.41 10.71
C LEU A 97 -10.39 -7.96 12.14
N TYR A 98 -10.30 -7.05 13.11
CA TYR A 98 -10.45 -7.39 14.53
C TYR A 98 -11.93 -7.46 14.89
N VAL A 99 -12.39 -8.65 15.27
CA VAL A 99 -13.73 -8.86 15.82
C VAL A 99 -13.61 -8.94 17.32
N VAL A 100 -14.11 -7.92 18.01
CA VAL A 100 -14.05 -7.77 19.47
C VAL A 100 -15.45 -7.79 20.09
N PRO A 101 -15.59 -8.22 21.35
CA PRO A 101 -16.84 -8.10 22.09
C PRO A 101 -17.30 -6.64 22.27
N ASP A 102 -16.34 -5.74 22.58
CA ASP A 102 -16.59 -4.32 22.81
C ASP A 102 -15.82 -3.48 21.77
N LEU A 103 -16.57 -2.90 20.83
CA LEU A 103 -16.00 -2.08 19.76
C LEU A 103 -15.64 -0.67 20.24
N GLU A 104 -16.42 -0.11 21.17
CA GLU A 104 -16.20 1.26 21.65
C GLU A 104 -14.92 1.33 22.47
N GLU A 105 -14.70 0.36 23.36
CA GLU A 105 -13.46 0.25 24.13
C GLU A 105 -12.24 0.02 23.21
N TYR A 106 -12.37 -0.88 22.22
CA TYR A 106 -11.30 -1.12 21.25
C TYR A 106 -10.95 0.13 20.45
N GLN A 107 -11.93 0.92 20.01
CA GLN A 107 -11.66 2.13 19.22
C GLN A 107 -11.02 3.25 20.04
N ALA A 108 -11.27 3.31 21.36
CA ALA A 108 -10.67 4.30 22.24
C ALA A 108 -9.17 4.05 22.47
N ASP A 109 -8.75 2.80 22.62
CA ASP A 109 -7.36 2.40 22.85
C ASP A 109 -7.10 0.98 22.30
N PRO A 110 -6.87 0.82 20.98
CA PRO A 110 -6.69 -0.50 20.39
C PRO A 110 -5.53 -1.30 20.98
N GLU A 111 -4.40 -0.64 21.29
CA GLU A 111 -3.21 -1.30 21.81
C GLU A 111 -3.43 -1.77 23.25
N GLY A 112 -3.91 -0.90 24.14
CA GLY A 112 -4.21 -1.28 25.51
C GLY A 112 -5.39 -2.26 25.60
N TYR A 113 -6.38 -2.15 24.72
CA TYR A 113 -7.45 -3.13 24.61
C TYR A 113 -6.90 -4.52 24.30
N LEU A 114 -6.07 -4.64 23.26
CA LEU A 114 -5.47 -5.93 22.87
C LEU A 114 -4.49 -6.47 23.93
N ALA A 115 -3.86 -5.61 24.72
CA ALA A 115 -3.05 -6.03 25.87
C ALA A 115 -3.91 -6.63 27.00
N ARG A 116 -5.11 -6.09 27.25
CA ARG A 116 -6.07 -6.61 28.26
C ARG A 116 -6.89 -7.79 27.75
N HIS A 117 -7.16 -7.83 26.45
CA HIS A 117 -8.02 -8.80 25.76
C HIS A 117 -7.26 -9.43 24.58
N PRO A 118 -6.26 -10.29 24.86
CA PRO A 118 -5.41 -10.85 23.81
C PRO A 118 -6.23 -11.69 22.83
N LEU A 119 -6.11 -11.36 21.55
CA LEU A 119 -6.68 -12.13 20.45
C LEU A 119 -5.57 -12.92 19.74
N PRO A 120 -5.60 -14.26 19.75
CA PRO A 120 -4.58 -15.06 19.07
C PRO A 120 -4.56 -14.78 17.56
N ILE A 121 -3.40 -14.36 17.06
CA ILE A 121 -3.15 -14.20 15.62
C ILE A 121 -2.74 -15.56 15.05
N GLN A 122 -3.56 -16.11 14.15
CA GLN A 122 -3.34 -17.43 13.54
C GLN A 122 -2.61 -17.35 12.19
N ASP A 123 -2.61 -16.18 11.56
CA ASP A 123 -1.92 -15.93 10.29
C ASP A 123 -0.52 -15.35 10.56
N GLU A 124 0.53 -16.03 10.09
CA GLU A 124 1.93 -15.60 10.32
C GLU A 124 2.17 -14.17 9.85
N LEU A 125 1.67 -13.81 8.66
CA LEU A 125 1.80 -12.46 8.10
C LEU A 125 1.08 -11.37 8.92
N LEU A 126 0.12 -11.74 9.77
CA LEU A 126 -0.56 -10.78 10.63
C LEU A 126 0.15 -10.56 11.98
N LYS A 127 1.08 -11.43 12.41
CA LYS A 127 1.75 -11.30 13.72
C LYS A 127 2.52 -9.99 13.87
N PHE A 128 2.97 -9.44 12.75
CA PHE A 128 3.71 -8.18 12.69
C PHE A 128 2.83 -6.99 12.29
N THR A 129 1.52 -7.19 12.13
CA THR A 129 0.58 -6.13 11.76
C THR A 129 0.14 -5.39 13.01
N ARG A 130 0.55 -4.12 13.11
CA ARG A 130 0.04 -3.19 14.12
C ARG A 130 -1.36 -2.66 13.74
N PRO A 131 -2.19 -2.23 14.70
CA PRO A 131 -3.39 -1.47 14.41
C PRO A 131 -3.04 -0.30 13.47
N ARG A 132 -3.83 -0.12 12.41
CA ARG A 132 -3.58 0.95 11.45
C ARG A 132 -4.12 2.27 11.99
N LYS A 133 -3.33 3.33 11.83
CA LYS A 133 -3.77 4.71 11.99
C LYS A 133 -3.66 5.42 10.64
N GLU A 134 -4.77 5.93 10.13
CA GLU A 134 -4.75 6.80 8.94
C GLU A 134 -4.30 8.21 9.35
N TRP A 135 -2.98 8.43 9.36
CA TRP A 135 -2.38 9.69 9.77
C TRP A 135 -2.84 10.86 8.90
N LYS A 136 -3.22 11.97 9.54
CA LYS A 136 -3.50 13.24 8.85
C LYS A 136 -2.25 14.10 8.83
N PHE A 137 -2.10 14.89 7.78
CA PHE A 137 -0.93 15.74 7.57
C PHE A 137 -0.69 16.66 8.78
N GLU A 138 -1.76 17.28 9.28
CA GLU A 138 -1.74 18.21 10.42
C GLU A 138 -1.28 17.56 11.73
N GLU A 139 -1.46 16.24 11.89
CA GLU A 139 -1.03 15.51 13.09
C GLU A 139 0.50 15.32 13.18
N LEU A 140 1.21 15.52 12.06
CA LEU A 140 2.63 15.21 11.91
C LEU A 140 3.48 16.42 11.53
N THR A 141 2.90 17.46 10.91
CA THR A 141 3.64 18.63 10.41
C THR A 141 4.50 19.31 11.47
N ALA A 142 3.96 19.54 12.67
CA ALA A 142 4.71 20.15 13.77
C ALA A 142 5.93 19.29 14.18
N SER A 143 5.72 17.99 14.33
CA SER A 143 6.77 17.03 14.72
C SER A 143 7.87 16.92 13.66
N VAL A 144 7.51 16.92 12.38
CA VAL A 144 8.47 16.86 11.26
C VAL A 144 9.30 18.14 11.13
N THR A 145 8.73 19.29 11.47
CA THR A 145 9.45 20.59 11.41
C THR A 145 10.49 20.72 12.52
N GLN A 146 10.25 20.07 13.66
CA GLN A 146 11.09 20.16 14.88
C GLN A 146 11.96 18.91 15.10
N MET A 147 12.00 18.00 14.13
CA MET A 147 12.67 16.71 14.31
C MET A 147 14.19 16.87 14.40
N GLN A 148 14.77 16.27 15.43
CA GLN A 148 16.20 16.27 15.71
C GLN A 148 16.58 14.95 16.42
N GLY A 149 17.86 14.58 16.36
CA GLY A 149 18.36 13.34 16.96
C GLY A 149 17.61 12.09 16.48
N ARG A 150 17.18 12.06 15.22
CA ARG A 150 16.49 10.92 14.60
C ARG A 150 17.46 9.76 14.40
N SER A 151 16.93 8.54 14.23
CA SER A 151 17.74 7.36 13.97
C SER A 151 17.89 7.11 12.47
N PHE A 152 19.12 7.23 11.96
CA PHE A 152 19.43 6.90 10.56
C PHE A 152 19.18 5.42 10.26
N SER A 153 19.62 4.55 11.16
CA SER A 153 19.53 3.09 11.00
C SER A 153 18.06 2.64 11.00
N ASN A 154 17.23 3.20 11.89
CA ASN A 154 15.79 2.92 11.91
C ASN A 154 15.09 3.47 10.66
N GLY A 155 15.35 4.73 10.29
CA GLY A 155 14.77 5.33 9.09
C GLY A 155 15.07 4.54 7.81
N ARG A 156 16.29 4.01 7.67
CA ARG A 156 16.67 3.10 6.58
C ARG A 156 15.90 1.79 6.61
N LEU A 157 15.72 1.18 7.78
CA LEU A 157 14.94 -0.05 7.92
C LEU A 157 13.47 0.20 7.57
N LEU A 158 12.90 1.31 8.02
CA LEU A 158 11.53 1.70 7.73
C LEU A 158 11.30 1.99 6.26
N PHE A 159 12.29 2.54 5.55
CA PHE A 159 12.23 2.71 4.09
C PHE A 159 12.08 1.37 3.36
N GLN A 160 12.65 0.29 3.91
CA GLN A 160 12.46 -1.07 3.42
C GLN A 160 11.12 -1.66 3.86
N ALA A 161 10.77 -1.52 5.14
CA ALA A 161 9.57 -2.10 5.74
C ALA A 161 8.26 -1.47 5.20
N ALA A 162 8.24 -0.15 5.01
CA ALA A 162 7.19 0.58 4.30
C ALA A 162 7.26 0.38 2.78
N ASN A 163 8.21 -0.43 2.29
CA ASN A 163 8.32 -0.89 0.93
C ASN A 163 8.56 0.24 -0.10
N CYS A 164 9.12 1.37 0.35
CA CYS A 164 9.56 2.45 -0.53
C CYS A 164 10.63 1.98 -1.52
N VAL A 165 11.51 1.06 -1.08
CA VAL A 165 12.55 0.41 -1.91
C VAL A 165 12.03 -0.35 -3.14
N ALA A 166 10.73 -0.66 -3.18
CA ALA A 166 10.14 -1.35 -4.33
C ALA A 166 10.09 -0.45 -5.57
N CYS A 167 10.03 0.88 -5.37
CA CYS A 167 9.96 1.85 -6.45
C CYS A 167 11.10 2.87 -6.41
N HIS A 168 11.55 3.28 -5.22
CA HIS A 168 12.55 4.32 -5.06
C HIS A 168 13.92 3.75 -4.71
N GLN A 169 14.95 4.51 -5.06
CA GLN A 169 16.33 4.23 -4.68
C GLN A 169 16.84 5.32 -3.75
N ILE A 170 17.70 4.95 -2.81
CA ILE A 170 18.48 5.88 -1.99
C ILE A 170 19.80 5.21 -1.62
N GLY A 171 20.92 5.90 -1.85
CA GLY A 171 22.27 5.42 -1.60
C GLY A 171 22.61 4.14 -2.36
N GLY A 172 22.05 3.96 -3.56
CA GLY A 172 22.20 2.73 -4.35
C GLY A 172 21.24 1.59 -3.98
N VAL A 173 20.49 1.70 -2.89
CA VAL A 173 19.57 0.66 -2.40
C VAL A 173 18.14 0.92 -2.88
N GLY A 174 17.50 -0.09 -3.47
CA GLY A 174 16.13 -0.03 -3.99
C GLY A 174 16.06 -0.25 -5.49
N ARG A 175 15.04 0.33 -6.13
CA ARG A 175 14.84 0.25 -7.59
C ARG A 175 14.68 1.66 -8.18
N GLU A 176 14.99 1.81 -9.46
CA GLU A 176 14.78 3.05 -10.21
C GLU A 176 13.48 3.00 -11.04
N PHE A 177 12.36 2.64 -10.41
CA PHE A 177 11.05 2.78 -11.07
C PHE A 177 10.46 4.18 -10.84
N GLY A 178 10.56 4.65 -9.59
CA GLY A 178 10.32 6.02 -9.18
C GLY A 178 11.62 6.84 -9.12
N PRO A 179 11.54 8.11 -8.70
CA PRO A 179 12.72 8.95 -8.52
C PRO A 179 13.78 8.34 -7.59
N ASP A 180 15.03 8.48 -7.98
CA ASP A 180 16.20 8.28 -7.11
C ASP A 180 16.24 9.42 -6.07
N LEU A 181 15.94 9.06 -4.82
CA LEU A 181 15.81 9.99 -3.70
C LEU A 181 17.17 10.44 -3.15
N THR A 182 18.29 9.84 -3.57
CA THR A 182 19.62 10.44 -3.31
C THR A 182 19.79 11.75 -4.06
N LYS A 183 19.09 11.91 -5.19
CA LYS A 183 19.07 13.12 -6.00
C LYS A 183 17.89 14.03 -5.68
N LEU A 184 17.24 13.85 -4.52
CA LEU A 184 16.15 14.73 -4.09
C LEU A 184 16.63 16.18 -4.12
N ASP A 185 15.78 17.05 -4.66
CA ASP A 185 16.03 18.49 -4.72
C ASP A 185 16.33 19.02 -3.30
N PRO A 186 17.49 19.66 -3.05
CA PRO A 186 17.87 20.18 -1.73
C PRO A 186 16.88 21.18 -1.13
N THR A 187 16.00 21.78 -1.94
CA THR A 187 14.96 22.71 -1.48
C THR A 187 13.75 22.01 -0.89
N ARG A 188 13.59 20.68 -1.10
CA ARG A 188 12.51 19.89 -0.53
C ARG A 188 12.64 19.84 0.99
N THR A 189 11.64 20.38 1.67
CA THR A 189 11.60 20.34 3.14
C THR A 189 11.08 18.98 3.62
N PRO A 190 11.38 18.60 4.88
CA PRO A 190 10.74 17.44 5.51
C PRO A 190 9.21 17.46 5.45
N VAL A 191 8.60 18.64 5.52
CA VAL A 191 7.15 18.83 5.41
C VAL A 191 6.64 18.52 4.01
N ASP A 192 7.37 18.93 2.96
CA ASP A 192 7.04 18.56 1.58
C ASP A 192 7.11 17.04 1.38
N ILE A 193 8.14 16.40 1.93
CA ILE A 193 8.33 14.95 1.85
C ILE A 193 7.19 14.21 2.56
N LEU A 194 6.84 14.64 3.77
CA LEU A 194 5.69 14.08 4.50
C LEU A 194 4.41 14.19 3.67
N ARG A 195 4.17 15.36 3.06
CA ARG A 195 2.99 15.57 2.21
C ARG A 195 3.00 14.66 1.01
N ASP A 196 4.11 14.60 0.27
CA ASP A 196 4.23 13.75 -0.91
C ASP A 196 3.96 12.27 -0.51
N ILE A 197 4.40 11.79 0.66
CA ILE A 197 4.15 10.41 1.13
C ILE A 197 2.68 10.16 1.54
N LEU A 198 2.06 11.07 2.30
CA LEU A 198 0.66 10.93 2.76
C LEU A 198 -0.35 11.16 1.62
N GLU A 199 -0.02 12.09 0.73
CA GLU A 199 -0.83 12.57 -0.39
C GLU A 199 -0.06 12.40 -1.71
N PRO A 200 0.23 11.17 -2.16
CA PRO A 200 1.03 10.90 -3.36
C PRO A 200 0.49 11.54 -4.64
N SER A 201 -0.81 11.78 -4.69
CA SER A 201 -1.50 12.44 -5.81
C SER A 201 -1.54 13.97 -5.72
N PHE A 202 -1.08 14.57 -4.62
CA PHE A 202 -1.07 16.04 -4.46
C PHE A 202 -0.25 16.72 -5.55
N ARG A 203 0.89 16.11 -5.90
CA ARG A 203 1.77 16.57 -6.98
C ARG A 203 2.45 15.38 -7.63
N ILE A 204 2.10 15.13 -8.88
CA ILE A 204 2.69 14.05 -9.68
C ILE A 204 3.72 14.66 -10.63
N ASN A 205 4.94 14.16 -10.61
CA ASN A 205 5.97 14.57 -11.56
C ASN A 205 5.64 14.00 -12.95
N ASP A 206 5.70 14.82 -14.00
CA ASP A 206 5.32 14.43 -15.37
C ASP A 206 6.04 13.16 -15.87
N LYS A 207 7.28 12.89 -15.43
CA LYS A 207 8.03 11.68 -15.80
C LYS A 207 7.37 10.39 -15.27
N TYR A 208 6.64 10.48 -14.16
CA TYR A 208 5.95 9.36 -13.51
C TYR A 208 4.42 9.50 -13.64
N GLN A 209 3.96 10.39 -14.52
CA GLN A 209 2.54 10.61 -14.78
C GLN A 209 1.95 9.38 -15.47
N THR A 210 0.93 8.81 -14.83
CA THR A 210 0.17 7.71 -15.40
C THR A 210 -0.97 8.24 -16.28
N TYR A 211 -1.32 7.45 -17.28
CA TYR A 211 -2.37 7.74 -18.23
C TYR A 211 -3.41 6.63 -18.21
N THR A 212 -4.66 7.00 -18.44
CA THR A 212 -5.75 6.09 -18.72
C THR A 212 -6.03 6.13 -20.22
N PHE A 213 -6.13 4.97 -20.85
CA PHE A 213 -6.38 4.78 -22.27
C PHE A 213 -7.68 4.00 -22.45
N GLU A 214 -8.62 4.59 -23.16
CA GLU A 214 -9.81 3.89 -23.63
C GLU A 214 -9.59 3.45 -25.08
N THR A 215 -9.87 2.18 -25.36
CA THR A 215 -9.73 1.61 -26.71
C THR A 215 -11.07 1.49 -27.41
N GLN A 216 -11.06 1.37 -28.74
CA GLN A 216 -12.26 1.14 -29.55
C GLN A 216 -13.03 -0.13 -29.14
N SER A 217 -12.36 -1.09 -28.51
CA SER A 217 -12.99 -2.30 -27.97
C SER A 217 -13.73 -2.08 -26.64
N GLY A 218 -13.70 -0.87 -26.09
CA GLY A 218 -14.24 -0.52 -24.77
C GLY A 218 -13.34 -0.96 -23.60
N LYS A 219 -12.14 -1.52 -23.86
CA LYS A 219 -11.17 -1.83 -22.81
C LYS A 219 -10.47 -0.56 -22.35
N VAL A 220 -10.27 -0.48 -21.03
CA VAL A 220 -9.56 0.60 -20.36
C VAL A 220 -8.23 0.06 -19.81
N PHE A 221 -7.13 0.76 -20.12
CA PHE A 221 -5.81 0.47 -19.60
C PHE A 221 -5.31 1.67 -18.80
N THR A 222 -4.68 1.44 -17.64
CA THR A 222 -4.13 2.53 -16.83
C THR A 222 -2.71 2.19 -16.42
N GLY A 223 -1.75 3.06 -16.76
CA GLY A 223 -0.36 2.83 -16.40
C GLY A 223 0.59 3.94 -16.81
N LEU A 224 1.89 3.69 -16.57
CA LEU A 224 2.97 4.58 -16.96
C LEU A 224 3.43 4.28 -18.38
N ILE A 225 3.59 5.31 -19.21
CA ILE A 225 4.16 5.16 -20.56
C ILE A 225 5.67 5.03 -20.42
N VAL A 226 6.21 3.89 -20.85
CA VAL A 226 7.66 3.64 -20.83
C VAL A 226 8.31 3.79 -22.20
N GLU A 227 7.52 3.71 -23.26
CA GLU A 227 7.96 3.92 -24.64
C GLU A 227 6.78 4.42 -25.48
N GLU A 228 7.03 5.37 -26.39
CA GLU A 228 6.02 5.88 -27.30
C GLU A 228 6.64 6.08 -28.69
N THR A 229 6.07 5.44 -29.70
CA THR A 229 6.43 5.58 -31.11
C THR A 229 5.30 6.30 -31.86
N PRO A 230 5.47 6.63 -33.17
CA PRO A 230 4.37 7.21 -33.94
C PRO A 230 3.14 6.28 -34.06
N GLN A 231 3.31 4.95 -33.93
CA GLN A 231 2.24 3.96 -34.10
C GLN A 231 1.72 3.36 -32.80
N ALA A 232 2.52 3.32 -31.73
CA ALA A 232 2.16 2.60 -30.51
C ALA A 232 2.63 3.29 -29.23
N VAL A 233 1.98 2.96 -28.12
CA VAL A 233 2.43 3.28 -26.76
C VAL A 233 2.64 1.98 -25.98
N LYS A 234 3.75 1.89 -25.23
CA LYS A 234 4.01 0.80 -24.29
C LYS A 234 3.74 1.26 -22.88
N VAL A 235 2.88 0.55 -22.17
CA VAL A 235 2.33 0.94 -20.88
C VAL A 235 2.64 -0.12 -19.84
N ILE A 236 3.20 0.29 -18.70
CA ILE A 236 3.34 -0.56 -17.51
C ILE A 236 2.20 -0.25 -16.55
N GLU A 237 1.31 -1.21 -16.36
CA GLU A 237 0.18 -1.11 -15.41
C GLU A 237 0.63 -1.40 -13.97
N ASN A 238 1.48 -2.43 -13.79
CA ASN A 238 2.01 -2.81 -12.48
C ASN A 238 3.53 -2.90 -12.46
N PRO A 239 4.24 -1.90 -11.88
CA PRO A 239 5.70 -1.85 -11.88
C PRO A 239 6.35 -2.82 -10.89
N LEU A 240 5.54 -3.46 -10.05
CA LEU A 240 6.00 -4.43 -9.06
C LEU A 240 6.02 -5.86 -9.62
N THR A 241 5.43 -6.06 -10.80
CA THR A 241 5.42 -7.35 -11.50
C THR A 241 6.52 -7.39 -12.55
N LYS A 242 6.89 -8.60 -12.98
CA LYS A 242 7.78 -8.82 -14.12
C LYS A 242 7.02 -8.86 -15.45
N ALA A 243 5.77 -8.39 -15.48
CA ALA A 243 4.96 -8.42 -16.70
C ALA A 243 5.58 -7.51 -17.77
N GLU A 244 5.52 -7.95 -19.03
CA GLU A 244 5.92 -7.11 -20.15
C GLU A 244 4.96 -5.92 -20.28
N PRO A 245 5.45 -4.74 -20.72
CA PRO A 245 4.58 -3.60 -20.99
C PRO A 245 3.49 -3.96 -22.00
N VAL A 246 2.26 -3.52 -21.75
CA VAL A 246 1.15 -3.63 -22.70
C VAL A 246 1.41 -2.70 -23.87
N VAL A 247 1.36 -3.24 -25.09
CA VAL A 247 1.50 -2.45 -26.33
C VAL A 247 0.11 -2.07 -26.82
N LEU A 248 -0.20 -0.78 -26.86
CA LEU A 248 -1.45 -0.25 -27.42
C LEU A 248 -1.16 0.43 -28.75
N SER A 249 -1.87 0.02 -29.80
CA SER A 249 -1.85 0.73 -31.08
C SER A 249 -2.53 2.09 -30.92
N LYS A 250 -1.89 3.17 -31.36
CA LYS A 250 -2.48 4.51 -31.29
C LYS A 250 -3.75 4.64 -32.11
N ALA A 251 -3.88 3.85 -33.18
CA ALA A 251 -5.09 3.83 -33.99
C ALA A 251 -6.29 3.21 -33.26
N GLU A 252 -6.05 2.40 -32.22
CA GLU A 252 -7.10 1.76 -31.42
C GLU A 252 -7.49 2.59 -30.18
N ILE A 253 -6.73 3.64 -29.85
CA ILE A 253 -6.99 4.50 -28.69
C ILE A 253 -8.04 5.55 -29.08
N VAL A 254 -9.17 5.55 -28.37
CA VAL A 254 -10.24 6.53 -28.51
C VAL A 254 -9.99 7.73 -27.60
N GLU A 255 -9.52 7.48 -26.37
CA GLU A 255 -9.25 8.52 -25.39
C GLU A 255 -7.95 8.25 -24.64
N ARG A 256 -7.17 9.30 -24.38
CA ARG A 256 -5.99 9.29 -23.51
C ARG A 256 -6.10 10.43 -22.50
N THR A 257 -6.16 10.10 -21.23
CA THR A 257 -6.37 11.09 -20.16
C THR A 257 -5.32 10.95 -19.08
N LYS A 258 -4.74 12.07 -18.62
CA LYS A 258 -3.82 12.07 -17.46
C LYS A 258 -4.58 11.56 -16.23
N SER A 259 -4.03 10.60 -15.52
CA SER A 259 -4.63 10.15 -14.27
C SER A 259 -4.40 11.19 -13.16
N PRO A 260 -5.42 11.56 -12.38
CA PRO A 260 -5.24 12.38 -11.18
C PRO A 260 -4.60 11.59 -10.03
N ASN A 261 -4.47 10.26 -10.16
CA ASN A 261 -3.94 9.39 -9.12
C ASN A 261 -2.49 9.02 -9.40
N SER A 262 -1.65 9.12 -8.37
CA SER A 262 -0.27 8.66 -8.42
C SER A 262 -0.19 7.14 -8.36
N ILE A 263 0.87 6.59 -8.95
CA ILE A 263 1.22 5.17 -8.82
C ILE A 263 1.89 4.86 -7.46
N MET A 264 2.32 5.88 -6.72
CA MET A 264 2.75 5.70 -5.33
C MET A 264 1.53 5.40 -4.46
N PRO A 265 1.49 4.26 -3.74
CA PRO A 265 0.33 3.88 -2.94
C PRO A 265 0.06 4.86 -1.79
N ARG A 266 -1.22 5.01 -1.41
CA ARG A 266 -1.62 5.68 -0.16
C ARG A 266 -1.50 4.72 1.02
N GLY A 267 -1.43 5.27 2.24
CA GLY A 267 -1.44 4.49 3.48
C GLY A 267 -0.13 3.78 3.81
N LEU A 268 0.99 4.17 3.16
CA LEU A 268 2.32 3.61 3.42
C LEU A 268 2.79 3.82 4.87
N LEU A 269 2.28 4.86 5.54
CA LEU A 269 2.63 5.22 6.92
C LEU A 269 1.67 4.62 7.96
N ASP A 270 0.57 3.98 7.54
CA ASP A 270 -0.54 3.64 8.45
C ASP A 270 -0.16 2.62 9.53
N LYS A 271 0.90 1.85 9.30
CA LYS A 271 1.42 0.85 10.25
C LYS A 271 2.56 1.39 11.12
N LEU A 272 3.00 2.63 10.88
CA LEU A 272 4.11 3.25 11.57
C LEU A 272 3.60 4.13 12.72
N THR A 273 4.33 4.12 13.82
CA THR A 273 4.18 5.08 14.91
C THR A 273 4.67 6.46 14.48
N ARG A 274 4.30 7.50 15.24
CA ARG A 274 4.78 8.86 14.98
C ARG A 274 6.32 8.91 14.91
N GLU A 275 7.02 8.31 15.87
CA GLU A 275 8.49 8.36 15.93
C GLU A 275 9.14 7.65 14.74
N GLU A 276 8.60 6.50 14.33
CA GLU A 276 9.06 5.79 13.13
C GLU A 276 8.84 6.63 11.86
N ILE A 277 7.71 7.35 11.76
CA ILE A 277 7.48 8.26 10.63
C ILE A 277 8.53 9.38 10.62
N LEU A 278 8.89 9.94 11.77
CA LEU A 278 9.92 10.98 11.85
C LEU A 278 11.29 10.45 11.42
N ASP A 279 11.66 9.24 11.84
CA ASP A 279 12.91 8.59 11.41
C ASP A 279 12.92 8.32 9.90
N LEU A 280 11.81 7.84 9.34
CA LEU A 280 11.66 7.61 7.90
C LEU A 280 11.77 8.92 7.10
N VAL A 281 11.03 9.95 7.50
CA VAL A 281 11.07 11.26 6.84
C VAL A 281 12.47 11.87 6.94
N ALA A 282 13.14 11.75 8.09
CA ALA A 282 14.51 12.23 8.25
C ALA A 282 15.50 11.49 7.35
N TYR A 283 15.33 10.17 7.17
CA TYR A 283 16.15 9.38 6.26
C TYR A 283 15.99 9.78 4.79
N VAL A 284 14.77 10.07 4.35
CA VAL A 284 14.51 10.57 3.00
C VAL A 284 15.02 12.01 2.83
N ALA A 285 14.75 12.89 3.80
CA ALA A 285 15.19 14.29 3.77
C ALA A 285 16.72 14.43 3.78
N SER A 286 17.43 13.54 4.47
CA SER A 286 18.90 13.51 4.46
C SER A 286 19.48 12.94 3.18
N ARG A 287 18.65 12.43 2.25
CA ARG A 287 19.07 11.74 1.02
C ARG A 287 19.94 10.51 1.31
N GLY A 288 19.79 9.93 2.49
CA GLY A 288 20.59 8.80 2.96
C GLY A 288 21.99 9.19 3.45
N ASP A 289 22.27 10.46 3.72
CA ASP A 289 23.53 10.89 4.35
C ASP A 289 23.49 10.69 5.88
N PRO A 290 24.22 9.72 6.46
CA PRO A 290 24.21 9.49 7.91
C PRO A 290 24.81 10.63 8.73
N ARG A 291 25.51 11.58 8.10
CA ARG A 291 26.13 12.73 8.80
C ARG A 291 25.22 13.96 8.87
N HIS A 292 24.02 13.88 8.29
CA HIS A 292 23.09 14.99 8.23
C HIS A 292 22.69 15.48 9.64
N PRO A 293 22.50 16.80 9.87
CA PRO A 293 22.16 17.35 11.19
C PRO A 293 20.93 16.73 11.87
N LEU A 294 19.99 16.20 11.08
CA LEU A 294 18.79 15.51 11.58
C LEU A 294 19.11 14.29 12.48
N PHE A 295 20.30 13.71 12.35
CA PHE A 295 20.74 12.55 13.15
C PHE A 295 21.70 12.93 14.29
N GLN A 296 22.12 14.19 14.38
CA GLN A 296 23.03 14.62 15.43
C GLN A 296 22.31 14.66 16.79
N GLY A 297 22.95 14.10 17.82
CA GLY A 297 22.41 14.05 19.19
C GLY A 297 21.43 12.90 19.47
N GLY A 298 21.16 12.02 18.50
CA GLY A 298 20.36 10.81 18.70
C GLY A 298 21.22 9.62 19.11
N HIS A 299 20.77 8.84 20.10
CA HIS A 299 21.34 7.53 20.38
C HIS A 299 20.87 6.56 19.28
N ASP A 300 21.80 5.94 18.55
CA ASP A 300 21.49 4.78 17.69
C ASP A 300 21.03 3.63 18.59
N HIS A 301 19.76 3.63 18.98
CA HIS A 301 19.12 2.51 19.63
C HIS A 301 18.90 1.42 18.58
N MET A 302 19.94 0.63 18.31
CA MET A 302 19.71 -0.74 17.87
C MET A 302 18.92 -1.43 18.99
N HIS A 303 17.60 -1.55 18.83
CA HIS A 303 16.85 -2.56 19.55
C HIS A 303 17.34 -3.93 19.07
N ALA A 304 18.43 -4.39 19.68
CA ALA A 304 18.82 -5.79 19.65
C ALA A 304 17.70 -6.55 20.35
N SER A 305 16.81 -7.13 19.55
CA SER A 305 15.86 -8.13 20.01
C SER A 305 16.66 -9.25 20.68
N ARG A 306 16.62 -9.31 22.01
CA ARG A 306 17.12 -10.45 22.76
C ARG A 306 16.15 -11.61 22.53
N HIS A 307 16.73 -12.70 22.01
CA HIS A 307 16.32 -14.11 21.98
C HIS A 307 14.83 -14.46 22.02
#